data_AF-A0A0L0VLJ9-F1
#
_entry.id   AF-A0A0L0VLJ9-F1
#
_cell.length_a   1.000
_cell.length_b   1.000
_cell.length_c   1.000
_cell.angle_alpha   90.00
_cell.angle_beta   90.00
_cell.angle_gamma   90.00
#
_symmetry.space_group_name_H-M   'P 1'
#
loop_
_entity.id
_entity.type
_entity.pdbx_description
1 polymer ?
#
loop_
_entity_poly.entity_id
_entity_poly.type
_entity_poly.pdbx_seq_one_letter_code
_entity_poly.pdbx_strand_id
1 'polypeptide(L)'
;MFEMLKPCLEDSFPIQEQEVALDFIGRRGTATGLSREKRLKYAEEILQKEMLPHISMSEGQGGKKAYFFGYMIHRLLLAALNRRDLDDRDHFGKKRLDLAGPLLAGLFRMLFRKLTKDVYCHLQKCVETQKPSNFNAAVKSNTITNGLKYSLATGNWGDQKKAMQARAGVSQVSNRYTFASTLSHLRRCNTPIGRDGKIVKLGSPSAPIFKFLEEWGMESLDKFSSDMSNGTKVFVNGVWQGVHRAPAGLLDTIKRLRRCGDIEPEVSVMRDVRERELRVFTDGGRVCRPLFIVKNQELLLKQEHIGWLSNGYISANKDPDGPIQEDEGQPFGWSQLVAKGIVEYLDAEEEETVMICMTSEELKQSREFQETGQVPKETFDPAAHLKGNTSMYSHT
;
A
#
# COMPACT_ATOMS: atom_id res chain seq x y z
N MET A 1 -0.34 28.45 14.79
CA MET A 1 0.19 27.07 15.02
C MET A 1 1.01 27.02 16.30
N PHE A 2 2.05 27.84 16.47
CA PHE A 2 2.82 27.90 17.73
C PHE A 2 1.99 28.29 18.95
N GLU A 3 1.03 29.21 18.81
CA GLU A 3 0.11 29.57 19.91
C GLU A 3 -0.74 28.39 20.39
N MET A 4 -1.21 27.54 19.47
CA MET A 4 -1.98 26.33 19.82
C MET A 4 -1.13 25.30 20.58
N LEU A 5 0.19 25.30 20.38
CA LEU A 5 1.11 24.40 21.07
C LEU A 5 1.52 24.92 22.45
N LYS A 6 1.36 26.22 22.71
CA LYS A 6 1.82 26.86 23.94
C LYS A 6 1.23 26.22 25.21
N PRO A 7 -0.08 25.95 25.31
CA PRO A 7 -0.65 25.29 26.50
C PRO A 7 -0.04 23.91 26.74
N CYS A 8 0.18 23.13 25.68
CA CYS A 8 0.79 21.80 25.80
C CYS A 8 2.26 21.87 26.29
N LEU A 9 2.98 22.93 25.92
CA LEU A 9 4.35 23.16 26.40
C LEU A 9 4.36 23.60 27.86
N GLU A 10 3.43 24.47 28.26
CA GLU A 10 3.26 24.89 29.66
C GLU A 10 2.93 23.70 30.57
N ASP A 11 2.05 22.80 30.13
CA ASP A 11 1.70 21.56 30.86
C ASP A 11 2.92 20.63 31.05
N SER A 12 3.84 20.61 30.09
CA SER A 12 5.04 19.77 30.13
C SER A 12 6.18 20.34 31.00
N PHE A 13 6.12 21.63 31.34
CA PHE A 13 7.19 22.36 32.03
C PHE A 13 7.70 21.72 33.33
N PRO A 14 6.87 21.05 34.17
CA PRO A 14 7.36 20.39 35.39
C PRO A 14 8.35 19.25 35.17
N ILE A 15 8.46 18.71 33.95
CA ILE A 15 9.33 17.58 33.62
C ILE A 15 10.37 18.05 32.60
N GLN A 16 11.62 18.26 33.05
CA GLN A 16 12.71 18.74 32.19
C GLN A 16 13.77 17.67 31.89
N GLU A 17 13.81 16.59 32.67
CA GLU A 17 14.76 15.50 32.50
C GLU A 17 14.11 14.27 31.86
N GLN A 18 14.83 13.62 30.94
CA GLN A 18 14.36 12.43 30.24
C GLN A 18 14.05 11.29 31.22
N GLU A 19 14.88 11.07 32.24
CA GLU A 19 14.62 10.02 33.24
C GLU A 19 13.32 10.25 33.99
N VAL A 20 13.00 11.49 34.34
CA VAL A 20 11.76 11.84 35.03
C VAL A 20 10.55 11.58 34.13
N ALA A 21 10.67 11.88 32.83
CA ALA A 21 9.63 11.57 31.84
C ALA A 21 9.43 10.06 31.66
N LEU A 22 10.51 9.29 31.58
CA LEU A 22 10.45 7.82 31.50
C LEU A 22 9.83 7.22 32.76
N ASP A 23 10.18 7.72 33.94
CA ASP A 23 9.57 7.28 35.20
C ASP A 23 8.07 7.58 35.23
N PHE A 24 7.66 8.76 34.72
CA PHE A 24 6.26 9.18 34.62
C PHE A 24 5.44 8.27 33.70
N ILE A 25 6.02 7.84 32.57
CA ILE A 25 5.42 6.85 31.65
C ILE A 25 5.35 5.48 32.34
N GLY A 26 6.44 5.02 32.96
CA GLY A 26 6.51 3.72 33.62
C GLY A 26 5.52 3.57 34.77
N ARG A 27 5.22 4.66 35.52
CA ARG A 27 4.17 4.66 36.57
C ARG A 27 2.76 4.43 36.02
N ARG A 28 2.50 4.86 34.77
CA ARG A 28 1.20 4.72 34.09
C ARG A 28 1.10 3.45 33.25
N GLY A 29 2.16 2.63 33.26
CA GLY A 29 2.18 1.33 32.65
C GLY A 29 1.25 0.33 33.31
N THR A 30 1.06 -0.82 32.65
CA THR A 30 0.25 -1.92 33.19
C THR A 30 0.94 -2.66 34.35
N ALA A 31 2.27 -2.58 34.44
CA ALA A 31 3.05 -3.25 35.48
C ALA A 31 3.20 -2.35 36.72
N THR A 32 2.35 -2.58 37.73
CA THR A 32 2.38 -1.85 39.00
C THR A 32 3.45 -2.38 39.95
N GLY A 33 4.03 -1.52 40.78
CA GLY A 33 4.95 -1.92 41.87
C GLY A 33 6.41 -2.16 41.47
N LEU A 34 6.81 -1.76 40.24
CA LEU A 34 8.19 -1.86 39.79
C LEU A 34 9.10 -0.81 40.45
N SER A 35 10.35 -1.18 40.73
CA SER A 35 11.39 -0.23 41.15
C SER A 35 11.62 0.84 40.08
N ARG A 36 12.16 2.00 40.45
CA ARG A 36 12.43 3.11 39.51
C ARG A 36 13.23 2.64 38.29
N GLU A 37 14.32 1.91 38.51
CA GLU A 37 15.16 1.40 37.42
C GLU A 37 14.40 0.47 36.45
N LYS A 38 13.56 -0.42 36.99
CA LYS A 38 12.73 -1.30 36.16
C LYS A 38 11.64 -0.53 35.40
N ARG A 39 11.11 0.55 35.97
CA ARG A 39 10.14 1.43 35.30
C ARG A 39 10.76 2.19 34.13
N LEU A 40 12.00 2.66 34.29
CA LEU A 40 12.75 3.31 33.19
C LEU A 40 12.93 2.34 32.02
N LYS A 41 13.49 1.15 32.29
CA LYS A 41 13.68 0.11 31.27
C LYS A 41 12.37 -0.30 30.58
N TYR A 42 11.30 -0.46 31.36
CA TYR A 42 9.98 -0.78 30.82
C TYR A 42 9.43 0.33 29.91
N ALA A 43 9.57 1.60 30.29
CA ALA A 43 9.15 2.72 29.46
C ALA A 43 9.96 2.83 28.16
N GLU A 44 11.28 2.61 28.23
CA GLU A 44 12.16 2.55 27.05
C GLU A 44 11.74 1.43 26.09
N GLU A 45 11.44 0.24 26.61
CA GLU A 45 10.98 -0.88 25.79
C GLU A 45 9.66 -0.57 25.08
N ILE A 46 8.72 0.12 25.74
CA ILE A 46 7.46 0.57 25.11
C ILE A 46 7.76 1.54 23.97
N LEU A 47 8.56 2.58 24.23
CA LEU A 47 8.90 3.58 23.20
C LEU A 47 9.67 2.95 22.03
N GLN A 48 10.44 1.90 22.28
CA GLN A 48 11.19 1.20 21.25
C GLN A 48 10.34 0.21 20.44
N LYS A 49 9.50 -0.61 21.08
CA LYS A 49 8.81 -1.74 20.42
C LYS A 49 7.34 -1.46 20.09
N GLU A 50 6.65 -0.70 20.94
CA GLU A 50 5.20 -0.48 20.84
C GLU A 50 4.85 0.87 20.18
N MET A 51 5.66 1.92 20.42
CA MET A 51 5.45 3.22 19.80
C MET A 51 5.98 3.22 18.35
N LEU A 52 5.09 3.44 17.38
CA LEU A 52 5.39 3.50 15.94
C LEU A 52 6.26 2.31 15.43
N PRO A 53 5.79 1.06 15.56
CA PRO A 53 6.59 -0.15 15.26
C PRO A 53 6.96 -0.29 13.79
N HIS A 54 6.20 0.32 12.88
CA HIS A 54 6.41 0.26 11.44
C HIS A 54 7.62 1.09 10.99
N ILE A 55 8.09 2.05 11.80
CA ILE A 55 9.25 2.88 11.47
C ILE A 55 10.54 2.14 11.84
N SER A 56 10.64 1.71 13.10
CA SER A 56 11.77 0.91 13.57
C SER A 56 11.45 0.29 14.94
N MET A 57 11.98 -0.91 15.17
CA MET A 57 12.04 -1.55 16.49
C MET A 57 13.47 -1.62 17.05
N SER A 58 14.44 -1.11 16.29
CA SER A 58 15.87 -1.18 16.64
C SER A 58 16.25 -0.08 17.63
N GLU A 59 17.29 -0.34 18.42
CA GLU A 59 17.87 0.63 19.34
C GLU A 59 18.49 1.81 18.54
N GLY A 60 18.49 3.01 19.13
CA GLY A 60 19.09 4.21 18.53
C GLY A 60 18.28 4.90 17.43
N GLN A 61 17.12 4.38 17.02
CA GLN A 61 16.27 4.97 15.97
C GLN A 61 15.17 5.91 16.52
N GLY A 62 15.32 6.41 17.74
CA GLY A 62 14.35 7.30 18.39
C GLY A 62 14.12 8.61 17.63
N GLY A 63 15.15 9.14 16.96
CA GLY A 63 15.06 10.37 16.16
C GLY A 63 14.02 10.28 15.04
N LYS A 64 14.03 9.19 14.25
CA LYS A 64 13.04 8.99 13.16
C LYS A 64 11.61 8.93 13.66
N LYS A 65 11.39 8.27 14.81
CA LYS A 65 10.07 8.23 15.46
C LYS A 65 9.63 9.60 15.94
N ALA A 66 10.54 10.39 16.50
CA ALA A 66 10.25 11.76 16.91
C ALA A 66 9.85 12.65 15.73
N TYR A 67 10.56 12.57 14.60
CA TYR A 67 10.20 13.30 13.38
C TYR A 67 8.81 12.91 12.87
N PHE A 68 8.51 11.62 12.81
CA PHE A 68 7.20 11.15 12.37
C PHE A 68 6.08 11.54 13.34
N PHE A 69 6.33 11.49 14.64
CA PHE A 69 5.39 11.96 15.66
C PHE A 69 5.14 13.47 15.54
N GLY A 70 6.18 14.26 15.28
CA GLY A 70 6.05 15.68 14.95
C GLY A 70 5.22 15.92 13.69
N TYR A 71 5.40 15.09 12.65
CA TYR A 71 4.57 15.11 11.45
C TYR A 71 3.08 14.79 11.74
N MET A 72 2.80 13.82 12.61
CA MET A 72 1.42 13.52 13.05
C MET A 72 0.77 14.71 13.76
N ILE A 73 1.49 15.35 14.69
CA ILE A 73 1.02 16.57 15.37
C ILE A 73 0.80 17.70 14.36
N HIS A 74 1.73 17.87 13.42
CA HIS A 74 1.59 18.89 12.37
C HIS A 74 0.32 18.69 11.54
N ARG A 75 0.03 17.46 11.10
CA ARG A 75 -1.22 17.14 10.37
C ARG A 75 -2.46 17.41 11.21
N LEU A 76 -2.44 17.06 12.50
CA LEU A 76 -3.54 17.35 13.42
C LEU A 76 -3.78 18.87 13.55
N LEU A 77 -2.71 19.66 13.64
CA LEU A 77 -2.80 21.11 13.73
C LEU A 77 -3.31 21.75 12.43
N LEU A 78 -2.94 21.21 11.26
CA LEU A 78 -3.45 21.68 9.97
C LEU A 78 -4.97 21.48 9.89
N ALA A 79 -5.46 20.32 10.31
CA ALA A 79 -6.89 20.03 10.39
C ALA A 79 -7.60 20.94 11.41
N ALA A 80 -7.04 21.09 12.61
CA ALA A 80 -7.61 21.96 13.65
C ALA A 80 -7.68 23.45 13.25
N LEU A 81 -6.75 23.90 12.40
CA LEU A 81 -6.73 25.25 11.83
C LEU A 81 -7.54 25.39 10.53
N ASN A 82 -8.26 24.35 10.10
CA ASN A 82 -8.97 24.29 8.81
C ASN A 82 -8.09 24.64 7.59
N ARG A 83 -6.78 24.36 7.68
CA ARG A 83 -5.84 24.51 6.54
C ARG A 83 -5.84 23.29 5.63
N ARG A 84 -6.42 22.20 6.10
CA ARG A 84 -6.53 20.91 5.42
C ARG A 84 -7.89 20.32 5.74
N ASP A 85 -8.52 19.72 4.74
CA ASP A 85 -9.77 18.99 4.91
C ASP A 85 -9.58 17.71 5.74
N LEU A 86 -10.66 17.28 6.40
CA LEU A 86 -10.65 16.04 7.17
C LEU A 86 -10.55 14.84 6.23
N ASP A 87 -9.77 13.84 6.62
CA ASP A 87 -9.63 12.61 5.82
C ASP A 87 -10.97 11.83 5.81
N ASP A 88 -11.42 11.42 4.62
CA ASP A 88 -12.63 10.61 4.45
C ASP A 88 -12.36 9.14 4.82
N ARG A 89 -13.16 8.61 5.75
CA ARG A 89 -13.09 7.21 6.21
C ARG A 89 -13.67 6.23 5.18
N ASP A 90 -14.54 6.68 4.30
CA ASP A 90 -15.19 5.88 3.27
C ASP A 90 -14.38 5.82 1.98
N HIS A 91 -13.41 6.72 1.80
CA HIS A 91 -12.44 6.66 0.72
C HIS A 91 -11.76 5.29 0.63
N PHE A 92 -11.86 4.68 -0.55
CA PHE A 92 -11.47 3.29 -0.75
C PHE A 92 -9.96 3.11 -0.95
N GLY A 93 -9.25 4.13 -1.44
CA GLY A 93 -7.78 4.14 -1.52
C GLY A 93 -7.09 3.95 -0.17
N LYS A 94 -7.74 4.32 0.94
CA LYS A 94 -7.24 4.11 2.30
C LYS A 94 -7.59 2.73 2.88
N LYS A 95 -8.34 1.90 2.14
CA LYS A 95 -8.69 0.54 2.55
C LYS A 95 -7.76 -0.47 1.89
N ARG A 96 -7.66 -1.64 2.50
CA ARG A 96 -6.94 -2.81 1.97
C ARG A 96 -7.83 -4.03 2.07
N LEU A 97 -7.73 -4.90 1.08
CA LEU A 97 -8.48 -6.15 1.05
C LEU A 97 -7.57 -7.33 1.42
N ASP A 98 -7.97 -8.04 2.46
CA ASP A 98 -7.28 -9.26 2.89
C ASP A 98 -7.68 -10.43 1.98
N LEU A 99 -6.78 -10.85 1.09
CA LEU A 99 -6.94 -12.04 0.27
C LEU A 99 -6.65 -13.34 1.04
N ALA A 100 -6.93 -14.49 0.41
CA ALA A 100 -6.63 -15.81 0.96
C ALA A 100 -5.17 -15.96 1.43
N GLY A 101 -4.20 -15.37 0.71
CA GLY A 101 -2.77 -15.42 1.05
C GLY A 101 -2.46 -14.82 2.44
N PRO A 102 -2.65 -13.49 2.64
CA PRO A 102 -2.45 -12.85 3.94
C PRO A 102 -3.26 -13.49 5.07
N LEU A 103 -4.50 -13.88 4.80
CA LEU A 103 -5.35 -14.56 5.78
C LEU A 103 -4.69 -15.88 6.22
N LEU A 104 -4.37 -16.77 5.28
CA LEU A 104 -3.72 -18.07 5.55
C LEU A 104 -2.37 -17.88 6.25
N ALA A 105 -1.59 -16.88 5.86
CA ALA A 105 -0.32 -16.56 6.51
C ALA A 105 -0.52 -16.17 7.99
N GLY A 106 -1.52 -15.36 8.30
CA GLY A 106 -1.90 -15.00 9.68
C GLY A 106 -2.31 -16.21 10.51
N LEU A 107 -3.18 -17.07 9.95
CA LEU A 107 -3.64 -18.31 10.58
C LEU A 107 -2.48 -19.28 10.83
N PHE A 108 -1.64 -19.50 9.82
CA PHE A 108 -0.48 -20.37 9.93
C PHE A 108 0.51 -19.84 10.97
N ARG A 109 0.81 -18.55 10.98
CA ARG A 109 1.70 -17.93 11.98
C ARG A 109 1.20 -18.16 13.41
N MET A 110 -0.10 -18.04 13.64
CA MET A 110 -0.70 -18.31 14.95
C MET A 110 -0.55 -19.78 15.35
N LEU A 111 -0.90 -20.72 14.46
CA LEU A 111 -0.78 -22.16 14.71
C LEU A 111 0.67 -22.59 14.89
N PHE A 112 1.59 -22.03 14.10
CA PHE A 112 3.02 -22.32 14.18
C PHE A 112 3.62 -21.80 15.49
N ARG A 113 3.28 -20.58 15.93
CA ARG A 113 3.68 -20.08 17.26
C ARG A 113 3.19 -20.97 18.39
N LYS A 114 1.97 -21.49 18.29
CA LYS A 114 1.43 -22.46 19.25
C LYS A 114 2.25 -23.75 19.24
N LEU A 115 2.57 -24.29 18.05
CA LEU A 115 3.43 -25.47 17.92
C LEU A 115 4.81 -25.23 18.55
N THR A 116 5.47 -24.11 18.27
CA THR A 116 6.77 -23.78 18.86
C THR A 116 6.70 -23.70 20.38
N LYS A 117 5.62 -23.12 20.93
CA LYS A 117 5.40 -23.06 22.38
C LYS A 117 5.19 -24.45 22.99
N ASP A 118 4.42 -25.31 22.32
CA ASP A 118 4.19 -26.68 22.77
C ASP A 118 5.49 -27.51 22.78
N VAL A 119 6.33 -27.35 21.75
CA VAL A 119 7.66 -27.98 21.67
C VAL A 119 8.57 -27.45 22.80
N TYR A 120 8.60 -26.14 23.02
CA TYR A 120 9.36 -25.54 24.12
C TYR A 120 8.95 -26.12 25.48
N CYS A 121 7.64 -26.17 25.77
CA CYS A 121 7.15 -26.74 27.02
C CYS A 121 7.48 -28.24 27.18
N HIS A 122 7.51 -28.99 26.08
CA HIS A 122 7.92 -30.39 26.12
C HIS A 122 9.41 -30.54 26.46
N LEU A 123 10.28 -29.78 25.80
CA LEU A 123 11.72 -29.79 26.06
C LEU A 123 12.03 -29.35 27.50
N GLN A 124 11.35 -28.30 27.98
CA GLN A 124 11.50 -27.85 29.36
C GLN A 124 11.19 -29.00 30.36
N LYS A 125 10.11 -29.75 30.14
CA LYS A 125 9.76 -30.91 30.99
C LYS A 125 10.78 -32.05 30.89
N CYS A 126 11.33 -32.32 29.71
CA CYS A 126 12.39 -33.33 29.55
C CYS A 126 13.63 -32.96 30.36
N VAL A 127 14.02 -31.69 30.34
CA VAL A 127 15.15 -31.17 31.12
C VAL A 127 14.88 -31.25 32.62
N GLU A 128 13.70 -30.81 33.08
CA GLU A 128 13.30 -30.88 34.49
C GLU A 128 13.25 -32.32 35.02
N THR A 129 12.87 -33.28 34.18
CA THR A 129 12.79 -34.70 34.54
C THR A 129 14.05 -35.50 34.23
N GLN A 130 15.11 -34.86 33.73
CA GLN A 130 16.37 -35.50 33.29
C GLN A 130 16.17 -36.67 32.31
N LYS A 131 15.13 -36.61 31.47
CA LYS A 131 14.85 -37.62 30.45
C LYS A 131 15.39 -37.18 29.08
N PRO A 132 15.86 -38.12 28.24
CA PRO A 132 16.31 -37.80 26.89
C PRO A 132 15.18 -37.18 26.08
N SER A 133 15.46 -36.08 25.39
CA SER A 133 14.48 -35.36 24.57
C SER A 133 14.18 -36.12 23.29
N ASN A 134 12.95 -36.62 23.14
CA ASN A 134 12.48 -37.17 21.89
C ASN A 134 11.78 -36.08 21.06
N PHE A 135 12.50 -35.50 20.09
CA PHE A 135 11.96 -34.44 19.24
C PHE A 135 10.74 -34.87 18.41
N ASN A 136 10.68 -36.13 17.97
CA ASN A 136 9.53 -36.64 17.22
C ASN A 136 8.27 -36.68 18.09
N ALA A 137 8.40 -36.96 19.38
CA ALA A 137 7.29 -36.92 20.33
C ALA A 137 6.87 -35.48 20.70
N ALA A 138 7.80 -34.52 20.62
CA ALA A 138 7.55 -33.12 20.90
C ALA A 138 6.71 -32.43 19.81
N VAL A 139 6.97 -32.76 18.53
CA VAL A 139 6.33 -32.12 17.38
C VAL A 139 4.96 -32.76 17.11
N LYS A 140 3.91 -32.10 17.58
CA LYS A 140 2.52 -32.52 17.32
C LYS A 140 2.03 -31.98 15.98
N SER A 141 2.19 -32.76 14.92
CA SER A 141 1.70 -32.42 13.56
C SER A 141 0.20 -32.09 13.52
N ASN A 142 -0.59 -32.75 14.37
CA ASN A 142 -2.03 -32.53 14.50
C ASN A 142 -2.42 -31.08 14.84
N THR A 143 -1.55 -30.30 15.50
CA THR A 143 -1.86 -28.92 15.88
C THR A 143 -2.11 -28.04 14.65
N ILE A 144 -1.27 -28.17 13.61
CA ILE A 144 -1.41 -27.39 12.37
C ILE A 144 -2.50 -27.98 11.50
N THR A 145 -2.48 -29.30 11.26
CA THR A 145 -3.43 -29.97 10.38
C THR A 145 -4.88 -29.77 10.83
N ASN A 146 -5.18 -30.02 12.10
CA ASN A 146 -6.53 -29.86 12.62
C ASN A 146 -6.91 -28.38 12.77
N GLY A 147 -5.96 -27.50 13.08
CA GLY A 147 -6.20 -26.06 13.15
C GLY A 147 -6.63 -25.48 11.80
N LEU A 148 -5.88 -25.79 10.73
CA LEU A 148 -6.22 -25.36 9.37
C LEU A 148 -7.54 -25.98 8.90
N LYS A 149 -7.71 -27.29 9.08
CA LYS A 149 -8.95 -28.01 8.71
C LYS A 149 -10.17 -27.39 9.40
N TYR A 150 -10.07 -27.10 10.69
CA TYR A 150 -11.16 -26.50 11.45
C TYR A 150 -11.52 -25.10 10.95
N SER A 151 -10.55 -24.20 10.81
CA SER A 151 -10.82 -22.81 10.39
C SER A 151 -11.38 -22.73 8.97
N LEU A 152 -10.90 -23.59 8.06
CA LEU A 152 -11.42 -23.68 6.69
C LEU A 152 -12.82 -24.30 6.63
N ALA A 153 -13.10 -25.33 7.43
CA ALA A 153 -14.39 -26.00 7.43
C ALA A 153 -15.50 -25.18 8.11
N THR A 154 -15.19 -24.49 9.20
CA THR A 154 -16.17 -23.73 9.98
C THR A 154 -16.29 -22.27 9.57
N GLY A 155 -15.31 -21.73 8.85
CA GLY A 155 -15.25 -20.31 8.52
C GLY A 155 -14.86 -19.41 9.69
N ASN A 156 -14.46 -19.97 10.83
CA ASN A 156 -14.00 -19.24 12.01
C ASN A 156 -12.47 -19.09 11.99
N TRP A 157 -12.00 -17.86 11.80
CA TRP A 157 -10.57 -17.54 11.72
C TRP A 157 -10.10 -16.91 13.04
N GLY A 158 -9.31 -17.67 13.79
CA GLY A 158 -8.74 -17.22 15.07
C GLY A 158 -8.57 -18.36 16.07
N ASP A 159 -8.20 -18.00 17.31
CA ASP A 159 -8.11 -18.96 18.40
C ASP A 159 -9.52 -19.39 18.83
N GLN A 160 -9.78 -20.69 18.81
CA GLN A 160 -11.04 -21.30 19.26
C GLN A 160 -11.42 -20.86 20.68
N LYS A 161 -10.43 -20.63 21.54
CA LYS A 161 -10.66 -20.20 22.93
C LYS A 161 -11.11 -18.74 23.04
N LYS A 162 -10.93 -17.94 21.99
CA LYS A 162 -11.32 -16.53 21.92
C LYS A 162 -12.31 -16.29 20.78
N ALA A 163 -13.39 -17.08 20.77
CA ALA A 163 -14.41 -17.08 19.71
C ALA A 163 -14.99 -15.68 19.41
N MET A 164 -15.10 -14.81 20.41
CA MET A 164 -15.63 -13.45 20.27
C MET A 164 -14.70 -12.49 19.50
N GLN A 165 -13.43 -12.85 19.32
CA GLN A 165 -12.44 -12.10 18.54
C GLN A 165 -12.12 -12.74 17.18
N ALA A 166 -12.71 -13.92 16.90
CA ALA A 166 -12.48 -14.64 15.65
C ALA A 166 -13.28 -14.00 14.51
N ARG A 167 -12.65 -13.84 13.34
CA ARG A 167 -13.34 -13.38 12.14
C ARG A 167 -14.20 -14.53 11.61
N ALA A 168 -15.51 -14.41 11.76
CA ALA A 168 -16.47 -15.39 11.28
C ALA A 168 -16.82 -15.16 9.80
N GLY A 169 -17.17 -16.23 9.07
CA GLY A 169 -17.73 -16.17 7.72
C GLY A 169 -16.73 -15.91 6.60
N VAL A 170 -15.43 -16.05 6.87
CA VAL A 170 -14.36 -15.86 5.86
C VAL A 170 -14.28 -17.06 4.89
N SER A 171 -14.46 -18.29 5.39
CA SER A 171 -14.60 -19.48 4.54
C SER A 171 -16.06 -19.85 4.41
N GLN A 172 -16.52 -20.16 3.20
CA GLN A 172 -17.92 -20.48 2.88
C GLN A 172 -17.97 -21.63 1.88
N VAL A 173 -19.06 -22.41 1.91
CA VAL A 173 -19.29 -23.48 0.92
C VAL A 173 -19.55 -22.87 -0.45
N SER A 174 -18.84 -23.34 -1.47
CA SER A 174 -18.99 -22.80 -2.83
C SER A 174 -20.40 -23.00 -3.36
N ASN A 175 -21.06 -21.93 -3.79
CA ASN A 175 -22.33 -21.98 -4.50
C ASN A 175 -22.13 -22.57 -5.91
N ARG A 176 -22.84 -23.67 -6.21
CA ARG A 176 -22.74 -24.44 -7.46
C ARG A 176 -24.06 -24.55 -8.24
N TYR A 177 -25.02 -23.65 -8.02
CA TYR A 177 -26.30 -23.69 -8.76
C TYR A 177 -26.14 -23.43 -10.27
N THR A 178 -25.30 -22.47 -10.65
CA THR A 178 -24.99 -22.15 -12.04
C THR A 178 -23.53 -21.73 -12.16
N PHE A 179 -22.99 -21.77 -13.38
CA PHE A 179 -21.64 -21.28 -13.66
C PHE A 179 -21.47 -19.81 -13.21
N ALA A 180 -22.45 -18.95 -13.53
CA ALA A 180 -22.45 -17.56 -13.11
C ALA A 180 -22.47 -17.39 -11.58
N SER A 181 -23.22 -18.25 -10.88
CA SER A 181 -23.25 -18.26 -9.41
C SER A 181 -21.88 -18.59 -8.82
N THR A 182 -21.18 -19.60 -9.36
CA THR A 182 -19.83 -19.94 -8.92
C THR A 182 -18.84 -18.82 -9.16
N LEU A 183 -18.85 -18.18 -10.34
CA LEU A 183 -17.98 -17.03 -10.64
C LEU A 183 -18.27 -15.82 -9.73
N SER A 184 -19.55 -15.52 -9.51
CA SER A 184 -19.96 -14.44 -8.60
C SER A 184 -19.47 -14.72 -7.17
N HIS A 185 -19.57 -15.97 -6.73
CA HIS A 185 -19.14 -16.35 -5.39
C HIS A 185 -17.63 -16.19 -5.17
N LEU A 186 -16.81 -16.53 -6.18
CA LEU A 186 -15.35 -16.37 -6.14
C LEU A 186 -14.91 -14.89 -6.08
N ARG A 187 -15.73 -13.97 -6.59
CA ARG A 187 -15.42 -12.53 -6.64
C ARG A 187 -16.04 -11.73 -5.49
N ARG A 188 -16.71 -12.40 -4.56
CA ARG A 188 -17.32 -11.75 -3.40
C ARG A 188 -16.23 -11.20 -2.48
N CYS A 189 -16.37 -9.94 -2.05
CA CYS A 189 -15.60 -9.39 -0.95
C CYS A 189 -16.54 -9.21 0.25
N ASN A 190 -16.07 -9.62 1.43
CA ASN A 190 -16.77 -9.39 2.67
C ASN A 190 -16.19 -8.14 3.31
N THR A 191 -16.99 -7.09 3.41
CA THR A 191 -16.71 -6.00 4.34
C THR A 191 -17.05 -6.53 5.74
N PRO A 192 -16.24 -6.29 6.79
CA PRO A 192 -16.65 -6.49 8.16
C PRO A 192 -17.75 -5.47 8.52
N ILE A 193 -18.94 -5.77 7.97
CA ILE A 193 -20.25 -5.10 7.90
C ILE A 193 -20.35 -3.83 7.02
N GLY A 194 -21.36 -3.84 6.12
CA GLY A 194 -21.74 -2.79 5.17
C GLY A 194 -21.27 -3.08 3.73
N ARG A 195 -22.13 -3.69 2.91
CA ARG A 195 -21.89 -4.26 1.56
C ARG A 195 -21.06 -3.39 0.61
N ASP A 196 -20.05 -4.02 -0.02
CA ASP A 196 -19.75 -4.02 -1.47
C ASP A 196 -18.24 -4.06 -1.77
N GLY A 197 -17.89 -4.86 -2.78
CA GLY A 197 -16.53 -5.36 -3.02
C GLY A 197 -15.85 -4.84 -4.29
N LYS A 198 -14.59 -5.27 -4.48
CA LYS A 198 -14.00 -5.84 -5.72
C LYS A 198 -12.48 -6.05 -5.59
N ILE A 199 -12.01 -7.04 -6.35
CA ILE A 199 -10.68 -7.63 -6.67
C ILE A 199 -9.38 -6.88 -6.27
N VAL A 200 -8.35 -7.63 -5.88
CA VAL A 200 -7.18 -7.20 -5.07
C VAL A 200 -5.83 -7.67 -5.63
N LYS A 201 -4.77 -6.88 -5.47
CA LYS A 201 -3.37 -7.23 -5.79
C LYS A 201 -2.62 -7.98 -4.67
N LEU A 202 -1.62 -8.78 -5.06
CA LEU A 202 -0.59 -9.26 -4.12
C LEU A 202 0.41 -8.11 -3.87
N GLY A 203 1.20 -8.21 -2.80
CA GLY A 203 2.19 -7.18 -2.45
C GLY A 203 3.57 -7.57 -2.96
N SER A 204 4.42 -6.56 -3.19
CA SER A 204 5.82 -6.76 -3.58
C SER A 204 6.79 -6.28 -2.48
N PRO A 205 8.00 -6.86 -2.40
CA PRO A 205 9.01 -6.41 -1.44
C PRO A 205 9.37 -4.93 -1.65
N SER A 206 9.40 -4.14 -0.57
CA SER A 206 9.73 -2.70 -0.64
C SER A 206 11.23 -2.39 -0.66
N ALA A 207 12.09 -3.37 -0.36
CA ALA A 207 13.53 -3.16 -0.23
C ALA A 207 14.22 -2.68 -1.54
N PRO A 208 13.88 -3.19 -2.74
CA PRO A 208 14.44 -2.68 -4.00
C PRO A 208 14.08 -1.21 -4.24
N ILE A 209 12.84 -0.82 -3.93
CA ILE A 209 12.37 0.56 -4.06
C ILE A 209 13.16 1.50 -3.15
N PHE A 210 13.47 1.06 -1.92
CA PHE A 210 14.27 1.85 -1.00
C PHE A 210 15.68 2.15 -1.55
N LYS A 211 16.39 1.13 -2.04
CA LYS A 211 17.73 1.29 -2.63
C LYS A 211 17.71 2.24 -3.83
N PHE A 212 16.72 2.06 -4.70
CA PHE A 212 16.51 2.92 -5.85
C PHE A 212 16.32 4.40 -5.45
N LEU A 213 15.50 4.67 -4.43
CA LEU A 213 15.29 6.04 -3.96
C LEU A 213 16.57 6.68 -3.41
N GLU A 214 17.37 5.91 -2.68
CA GLU A 214 18.66 6.36 -2.12
C GLU A 214 19.66 6.70 -3.23
N GLU A 215 19.76 5.86 -4.26
CA GLU A 215 20.62 6.09 -5.42
C GLU A 215 20.24 7.34 -6.22
N TRP A 216 18.95 7.67 -6.27
CA TRP A 216 18.42 8.82 -7.02
C TRP A 216 18.39 10.13 -6.22
N GLY A 217 19.19 10.24 -5.16
CA GLY A 217 19.39 11.50 -4.45
C GLY A 217 18.31 11.81 -3.41
N MET A 218 17.57 10.81 -2.93
CA MET A 218 16.77 10.97 -1.71
C MET A 218 17.70 11.19 -0.51
N GLU A 219 17.53 12.31 0.17
CA GLU A 219 18.31 12.60 1.37
C GLU A 219 17.64 11.91 2.58
N SER A 220 18.40 11.06 3.29
CA SER A 220 17.91 10.31 4.46
C SER A 220 17.60 11.23 5.64
N LEU A 221 16.56 10.86 6.40
CA LEU A 221 16.14 11.55 7.64
C LEU A 221 17.24 11.66 8.71
N ASP A 222 18.26 10.79 8.68
CA ASP A 222 19.35 10.81 9.67
C ASP A 222 20.28 12.03 9.51
N LYS A 223 20.24 12.71 8.35
CA LYS A 223 21.09 13.87 8.03
C LYS A 223 20.32 15.19 8.03
N PHE A 224 19.20 15.27 8.76
CA PHE A 224 18.27 16.39 8.63
C PHE A 224 18.89 17.74 8.99
N SER A 225 18.99 18.64 8.00
CA SER A 225 19.36 20.05 8.18
C SER A 225 18.11 20.94 8.11
N SER A 226 18.17 22.15 8.67
CA SER A 226 17.08 23.14 8.60
C SER A 226 16.63 23.48 7.17
N ASP A 227 17.52 23.28 6.20
CA ASP A 227 17.30 23.54 4.77
C ASP A 227 16.38 22.50 4.09
N MET A 228 16.14 21.36 4.73
CA MET A 228 15.26 20.30 4.21
C MET A 228 13.76 20.60 4.32
N SER A 229 13.37 21.71 4.96
CA SER A 229 11.97 22.12 5.11
C SER A 229 11.28 22.42 3.77
N ASN A 230 12.05 22.78 2.74
CA ASN A 230 11.52 23.13 1.42
C ASN A 230 11.37 21.94 0.46
N GLY A 231 11.96 20.78 0.77
CA GLY A 231 11.85 19.59 -0.08
C GLY A 231 10.53 18.83 0.09
N THR A 232 10.24 17.93 -0.85
CA THR A 232 9.07 17.06 -0.83
C THR A 232 9.36 15.83 0.02
N LYS A 233 8.45 15.50 0.95
CA LYS A 233 8.60 14.34 1.83
C LYS A 233 8.31 13.06 1.05
N VAL A 234 9.17 12.06 1.15
CA VAL A 234 9.01 10.77 0.45
C VAL A 234 8.63 9.69 1.46
N PHE A 235 7.47 9.07 1.25
CA PHE A 235 6.95 7.98 2.06
C PHE A 235 6.93 6.69 1.27
N VAL A 236 7.33 5.59 1.89
CA VAL A 236 7.22 4.23 1.33
C VAL A 236 6.44 3.38 2.32
N ASN A 237 5.27 2.87 1.92
CA ASN A 237 4.37 2.09 2.78
C ASN A 237 4.06 2.78 4.13
N GLY A 238 3.89 4.11 4.10
CA GLY A 238 3.62 4.93 5.29
C GLY A 238 4.85 5.28 6.13
N VAL A 239 6.02 4.70 5.86
CA VAL A 239 7.28 5.09 6.51
C VAL A 239 7.84 6.32 5.80
N TRP A 240 8.05 7.41 6.55
CA TRP A 240 8.78 8.56 6.04
C TRP A 240 10.25 8.16 5.89
N GLN A 241 10.75 8.12 4.65
CA GLN A 241 12.12 7.68 4.37
C GLN A 241 13.10 8.85 4.25
N GLY A 242 12.65 9.96 3.66
CA GLY A 242 13.53 11.07 3.37
C GLY A 242 12.81 12.26 2.74
N VAL A 243 13.63 13.16 2.22
CA VAL A 243 13.19 14.35 1.50
C VAL A 243 13.87 14.38 0.13
N HIS A 244 13.12 14.82 -0.88
CA HIS A 244 13.62 14.95 -2.24
C HIS A 244 13.29 16.34 -2.81
N ARG A 245 14.25 16.98 -3.47
CA ARG A 245 14.09 18.36 -3.99
C ARG A 245 13.38 18.43 -5.34
N ALA A 246 13.51 17.40 -6.18
CA ALA A 246 12.93 17.34 -7.53
C ALA A 246 11.92 16.18 -7.69
N PRO A 247 10.77 16.20 -7.00
CA PRO A 247 9.82 15.07 -6.98
C PRO A 247 9.18 14.76 -8.33
N ALA A 248 9.10 15.73 -9.26
CA ALA A 248 8.52 15.51 -10.58
C ALA A 248 9.37 14.55 -11.43
N GLY A 249 10.68 14.79 -11.52
CA GLY A 249 11.59 13.90 -12.24
C GLY A 249 11.71 12.51 -11.61
N LEU A 250 11.57 12.43 -10.28
CA LEU A 250 11.52 11.16 -9.58
C LEU A 250 10.24 10.37 -9.92
N LEU A 251 9.08 11.03 -9.92
CA LEU A 251 7.80 10.43 -10.33
C LEU A 251 7.86 9.88 -11.76
N ASP A 252 8.38 10.68 -12.69
CA ASP A 252 8.51 10.27 -14.11
C ASP A 252 9.45 9.09 -14.27
N THR A 253 10.53 9.04 -13.47
CA THR A 253 11.46 7.92 -13.46
C THR A 253 10.83 6.65 -12.90
N ILE A 254 10.10 6.74 -11.78
CA ILE A 254 9.38 5.58 -11.22
C ILE A 254 8.34 5.06 -12.23
N LYS A 255 7.56 5.95 -12.85
CA LYS A 255 6.59 5.56 -13.88
C LYS A 255 7.27 4.94 -15.09
N ARG A 256 8.42 5.46 -15.52
CA ARG A 256 9.21 4.87 -16.61
C ARG A 256 9.69 3.46 -16.26
N LEU A 257 10.23 3.27 -15.06
CA LEU A 257 10.70 1.97 -14.57
C LEU A 257 9.57 0.95 -14.42
N ARG A 258 8.39 1.40 -14.01
CA ARG A 258 7.17 0.56 -13.99
C ARG A 258 6.75 0.12 -15.41
N ARG A 259 6.94 0.99 -16.40
CA ARG A 259 6.54 0.75 -17.80
C ARG A 259 7.52 -0.10 -18.59
N CYS A 260 8.80 -0.18 -18.20
CA CYS A 260 9.77 -1.12 -18.78
C CYS A 260 9.83 -2.46 -18.05
N GLY A 261 9.09 -2.63 -16.95
CA GLY A 261 9.03 -3.87 -16.19
C GLY A 261 10.13 -4.04 -15.14
N ASP A 262 10.99 -3.03 -14.94
CA ASP A 262 12.02 -3.05 -13.88
C ASP A 262 11.39 -2.95 -12.48
N ILE A 263 10.24 -2.27 -12.38
CA ILE A 263 9.41 -2.20 -11.19
C ILE A 263 8.10 -2.94 -11.46
N GLU A 264 7.66 -3.74 -10.49
CA GLU A 264 6.39 -4.45 -10.55
C GLU A 264 5.21 -3.49 -10.82
N PRO A 265 4.30 -3.80 -11.75
CA PRO A 265 3.10 -3.00 -12.03
C PRO A 265 2.15 -2.85 -10.82
N GLU A 266 2.41 -3.57 -9.74
CA GLU A 266 1.70 -3.48 -8.46
C GLU A 266 2.15 -2.28 -7.62
N VAL A 267 3.33 -1.72 -7.87
CA VAL A 267 3.83 -0.55 -7.17
C VAL A 267 3.04 0.68 -7.61
N SER A 268 2.50 1.40 -6.63
CA SER A 268 1.80 2.67 -6.82
C SER A 268 2.66 3.83 -6.39
N VAL A 269 2.55 4.94 -7.09
CA VAL A 269 3.21 6.20 -6.80
C VAL A 269 2.25 7.36 -6.95
N MET A 270 2.03 8.07 -5.85
CA MET A 270 1.17 9.23 -5.78
C MET A 270 1.97 10.46 -5.34
N ARG A 271 1.77 11.58 -6.02
CA ARG A 271 2.39 12.87 -5.65
C ARG A 271 1.30 13.87 -5.29
N ASP A 272 1.26 14.24 -4.02
CA ASP A 272 0.45 15.34 -3.54
C ASP A 272 1.26 16.65 -3.65
N VAL A 273 0.91 17.47 -4.64
CA VAL A 273 1.58 18.74 -4.91
C VAL A 273 1.27 19.78 -3.82
N ARG A 274 0.08 19.74 -3.23
CA ARG A 274 -0.38 20.71 -2.22
C ARG A 274 0.35 20.49 -0.91
N GLU A 275 0.40 19.24 -0.46
CA GLU A 275 1.04 18.86 0.81
C GLU A 275 2.57 18.65 0.67
N ARG A 276 3.11 18.71 -0.56
CA ARG A 276 4.51 18.41 -0.88
C ARG A 276 4.91 17.03 -0.38
N GLU A 277 4.12 16.02 -0.75
CA GLU A 277 4.37 14.63 -0.41
C GLU A 277 4.43 13.75 -1.65
N LEU A 278 5.36 12.80 -1.65
CA LEU A 278 5.42 11.70 -2.61
C LEU A 278 5.23 10.41 -1.82
N ARG A 279 4.22 9.62 -2.16
CA ARG A 279 3.88 8.37 -1.47
C ARG A 279 4.02 7.21 -2.44
N VAL A 280 4.78 6.21 -2.04
CA VAL A 280 4.99 4.97 -2.80
C VAL A 280 4.41 3.81 -1.99
N PHE A 281 3.57 2.99 -2.63
CA PHE A 281 2.96 1.82 -2.01
C PHE A 281 3.36 0.56 -2.76
N THR A 282 3.88 -0.42 -2.02
CA THR A 282 4.19 -1.77 -2.49
C THR A 282 3.41 -2.84 -1.72
N ASP A 283 2.56 -2.41 -0.78
CA ASP A 283 1.73 -3.31 0.02
C ASP A 283 0.68 -4.02 -0.84
N GLY A 284 0.34 -5.24 -0.44
CA GLY A 284 -0.76 -6.00 -1.03
C GLY A 284 -2.10 -5.49 -0.51
N GLY A 285 -3.19 -5.89 -1.14
CA GLY A 285 -4.52 -5.49 -0.68
C GLY A 285 -5.12 -4.29 -1.40
N ARG A 286 -4.36 -3.64 -2.29
CA ARG A 286 -4.86 -2.51 -3.09
C ARG A 286 -5.65 -2.99 -4.30
N VAL A 287 -6.67 -2.22 -4.66
CA VAL A 287 -7.51 -2.46 -5.83
C VAL A 287 -7.05 -1.55 -6.94
N CYS A 288 -6.92 -2.13 -8.13
CA CYS A 288 -6.47 -1.41 -9.30
C CYS A 288 -7.35 -1.75 -10.50
N ARG A 289 -7.40 -0.83 -11.46
CA ARG A 289 -7.94 -1.08 -12.80
C ARG A 289 -6.88 -0.77 -13.86
N PRO A 290 -6.80 -1.58 -14.91
CA PRO A 290 -5.93 -1.28 -16.03
C PRO A 290 -6.55 -0.17 -16.89
N LEU A 291 -5.73 0.80 -17.29
CA LEU A 291 -6.09 1.89 -18.19
C LEU A 291 -5.05 2.04 -19.28
N PHE A 292 -5.48 2.51 -20.45
CA PHE A 292 -4.56 2.84 -21.54
C PHE A 292 -3.81 4.12 -21.23
N ILE A 293 -2.52 4.12 -21.55
CA ILE A 293 -1.69 5.30 -21.38
C ILE A 293 -1.90 6.25 -22.57
N VAL A 294 -2.08 7.53 -22.24
CA VAL A 294 -2.10 8.64 -23.19
C VAL A 294 -0.79 9.42 -23.04
N LYS A 295 -0.16 9.78 -24.16
CA LYS A 295 1.03 10.62 -24.21
C LYS A 295 0.84 11.66 -25.31
N ASN A 296 1.09 12.93 -25.00
CA ASN A 296 0.92 14.06 -25.93
C ASN A 296 -0.48 14.07 -26.59
N GLN A 297 -1.52 13.83 -25.79
CA GLN A 297 -2.91 13.69 -26.25
C GLN A 297 -3.15 12.59 -27.30
N GLU A 298 -2.23 11.63 -27.43
CA GLU A 298 -2.39 10.45 -28.27
C GLU A 298 -2.42 9.18 -27.43
N LEU A 299 -3.29 8.25 -27.81
CA LEU A 299 -3.34 6.93 -27.22
C LEU A 299 -2.07 6.16 -27.63
N LEU A 300 -1.36 5.55 -26.67
CA LEU A 300 -0.21 4.71 -27.00
C LEU A 300 -0.62 3.39 -27.69
N LEU A 301 -1.85 2.95 -27.50
CA LEU A 301 -2.40 1.80 -28.24
C LEU A 301 -2.63 2.19 -29.71
N LYS A 302 -1.98 1.47 -30.60
CA LYS A 302 -2.06 1.64 -32.05
C LYS A 302 -2.72 0.44 -32.73
N GLN A 303 -3.13 0.61 -33.98
CA GLN A 303 -3.75 -0.45 -34.78
C GLN A 303 -2.83 -1.66 -34.97
N GLU A 304 -1.51 -1.45 -35.04
CA GLU A 304 -0.51 -2.52 -35.14
C GLU A 304 -0.58 -3.48 -33.93
N HIS A 305 -0.72 -2.93 -32.71
CA HIS A 305 -0.86 -3.72 -31.48
C HIS A 305 -2.13 -4.59 -31.51
N ILE A 306 -3.22 -4.08 -32.09
CA ILE A 306 -4.49 -4.82 -32.22
C ILE A 306 -4.32 -5.98 -33.22
N GLY A 307 -3.57 -5.75 -34.31
CA GLY A 307 -3.19 -6.80 -35.25
C GLY A 307 -2.39 -7.91 -34.56
N TRP A 308 -1.39 -7.55 -33.76
CA TRP A 308 -0.59 -8.51 -32.99
C TRP A 308 -1.43 -9.30 -31.99
N LEU A 309 -2.37 -8.66 -31.29
CA LEU A 309 -3.28 -9.35 -30.36
C LEU A 309 -4.21 -10.34 -31.07
N SER A 310 -4.66 -10.00 -32.28
CA SER A 310 -5.54 -10.85 -33.08
C SER A 310 -4.80 -12.07 -33.63
N ASN A 311 -3.53 -11.89 -34.01
CA ASN A 311 -2.65 -12.96 -34.49
C ASN A 311 -2.06 -13.79 -33.34
N GLY A 312 -1.97 -13.23 -32.13
CA GLY A 312 -1.38 -13.84 -30.95
C GLY A 312 0.14 -13.75 -30.87
N TYR A 313 0.79 -13.11 -31.84
CA TYR A 313 2.24 -12.90 -31.91
C TYR A 313 2.57 -11.57 -32.58
N ILE A 314 3.80 -11.09 -32.34
CA ILE A 314 4.33 -9.88 -32.96
C ILE A 314 4.67 -10.22 -34.42
N SER A 315 3.93 -9.62 -35.35
CA SER A 315 4.21 -9.72 -36.79
C SER A 315 5.13 -8.57 -37.21
N ALA A 316 6.12 -8.84 -38.07
CA ALA A 316 6.95 -7.79 -38.66
C ALA A 316 6.12 -6.68 -39.30
N ASN A 317 6.73 -5.49 -39.30
CA ASN A 317 6.24 -4.38 -40.10
C ASN A 317 6.13 -4.78 -41.57
N LYS A 318 5.16 -4.19 -42.27
CA LYS A 318 4.99 -4.35 -43.72
C LYS A 318 6.15 -3.77 -44.55
N ASP A 319 7.15 -3.15 -43.90
CA ASP A 319 8.31 -2.54 -44.55
C ASP A 319 9.47 -3.54 -44.62
N PRO A 320 9.83 -4.03 -45.83
CA PRO A 320 10.90 -5.01 -46.01
C PRO A 320 12.31 -4.46 -45.72
N ASP A 321 12.47 -3.13 -45.68
CA ASP A 321 13.74 -2.44 -45.36
C ASP A 321 13.81 -1.92 -43.91
N GLY A 322 12.81 -2.25 -43.08
CA GLY A 322 12.77 -1.86 -41.67
C GLY A 322 13.76 -2.65 -40.81
N PRO A 323 14.17 -2.12 -39.64
CA PRO A 323 14.98 -2.89 -38.70
C PRO A 323 14.22 -4.15 -38.27
N ILE A 324 14.89 -5.30 -38.36
CA ILE A 324 14.37 -6.58 -37.86
C ILE A 324 14.08 -6.40 -36.37
N GLN A 325 12.82 -6.57 -35.97
CA GLN A 325 12.46 -6.55 -34.56
C GLN A 325 12.91 -7.88 -33.94
N GLU A 326 13.78 -7.82 -32.94
CA GLU A 326 14.24 -9.01 -32.20
C GLU A 326 13.07 -9.80 -31.56
N ASP A 327 11.94 -9.12 -31.34
CA ASP A 327 10.72 -9.70 -30.76
C ASP A 327 9.81 -10.38 -31.80
N GLU A 328 10.18 -10.45 -33.08
CA GLU A 328 9.32 -11.03 -34.12
C GLU A 328 9.00 -12.50 -33.83
N GLY A 329 7.72 -12.88 -33.95
CA GLY A 329 7.24 -14.22 -33.63
C GLY A 329 7.06 -14.51 -32.14
N GLN A 330 7.43 -13.59 -31.24
CA GLN A 330 7.11 -13.73 -29.81
C GLN A 330 5.61 -13.61 -29.57
N PRO A 331 5.06 -14.36 -28.60
CA PRO A 331 3.64 -14.29 -28.26
C PRO A 331 3.29 -12.89 -27.74
N PHE A 332 2.20 -12.34 -28.26
CA PHE A 332 1.71 -11.02 -27.88
C PHE A 332 0.34 -11.13 -27.23
N GLY A 333 0.29 -10.88 -25.92
CA GLY A 333 -0.93 -10.90 -25.14
C GLY A 333 -0.96 -9.77 -24.11
N TRP A 334 -1.78 -9.96 -23.08
CA TRP A 334 -1.98 -8.97 -22.01
C TRP A 334 -0.67 -8.61 -21.30
N SER A 335 0.15 -9.60 -20.95
CA SER A 335 1.41 -9.38 -20.25
C SER A 335 2.35 -8.47 -21.05
N GLN A 336 2.39 -8.63 -22.38
CA GLN A 336 3.20 -7.80 -23.28
C GLN A 336 2.64 -6.38 -23.42
N LEU A 337 1.31 -6.19 -23.38
CA LEU A 337 0.71 -4.85 -23.36
C LEU A 337 1.15 -4.05 -22.11
N VAL A 338 1.21 -4.73 -20.96
CA VAL A 338 1.67 -4.12 -19.70
C VAL A 338 3.19 -3.89 -19.76
N ALA A 339 3.96 -4.88 -20.20
CA ALA A 339 5.43 -4.81 -20.27
C ALA A 339 5.95 -3.80 -21.29
N LYS A 340 5.21 -3.55 -22.39
CA LYS A 340 5.51 -2.47 -23.35
C LYS A 340 4.98 -1.10 -22.90
N GLY A 341 4.36 -1.01 -21.71
CA GLY A 341 3.84 0.25 -21.17
C GLY A 341 2.70 0.86 -21.98
N ILE A 342 1.88 0.04 -22.64
CA ILE A 342 0.67 0.48 -23.37
C ILE A 342 -0.50 0.60 -22.39
N VAL A 343 -0.56 -0.33 -21.43
CA VAL A 343 -1.55 -0.39 -20.35
C VAL A 343 -0.85 -0.22 -19.02
N GLU A 344 -1.43 0.57 -18.13
CA GLU A 344 -0.94 0.80 -16.78
C GLU A 344 -2.02 0.47 -15.76
N TYR A 345 -1.66 -0.21 -14.68
CA TYR A 345 -2.57 -0.45 -13.57
C TYR A 345 -2.55 0.76 -12.65
N LEU A 346 -3.71 1.41 -12.51
CA LEU A 346 -3.90 2.52 -11.59
C LEU A 346 -4.64 2.03 -10.35
N ASP A 347 -4.16 2.41 -9.17
CA ASP A 347 -4.87 2.19 -7.92
C ASP A 347 -5.79 3.37 -7.56
N ALA A 348 -6.69 3.14 -6.61
CA ALA A 348 -7.68 4.14 -6.21
C ALA A 348 -7.07 5.44 -5.63
N GLU A 349 -5.83 5.41 -5.11
CA GLU A 349 -5.15 6.64 -4.66
C GLU A 349 -4.50 7.39 -5.82
N GLU A 350 -3.88 6.68 -6.77
CA GLU A 350 -3.30 7.27 -7.97
C GLU A 350 -4.36 7.95 -8.82
N GLU A 351 -5.56 7.36 -8.91
CA GLU A 351 -6.70 7.91 -9.63
C GLU A 351 -7.10 9.33 -9.19
N GLU A 352 -6.87 9.70 -7.93
CA GLU A 352 -7.15 11.08 -7.46
C GLU A 352 -6.24 12.13 -8.11
N THR A 353 -5.08 11.71 -8.60
CA THR A 353 -4.05 12.60 -9.17
C THR A 353 -3.95 12.54 -10.68
N VAL A 354 -4.65 11.60 -11.32
CA VAL A 354 -4.56 11.33 -12.76
C VAL A 354 -5.80 11.83 -13.48
N MET A 355 -5.61 12.38 -14.68
CA MET A 355 -6.69 12.73 -15.59
C MET A 355 -7.05 11.51 -16.44
N ILE A 356 -8.33 11.14 -16.45
CA ILE A 356 -8.84 9.99 -17.21
C ILE A 356 -9.81 10.50 -18.27
N CYS A 357 -9.49 10.26 -19.53
CA CYS A 357 -10.38 10.50 -20.66
C CYS A 357 -11.36 9.32 -20.81
N MET A 358 -12.64 9.59 -21.02
CA MET A 358 -13.66 8.53 -21.05
C MET A 358 -13.68 7.81 -22.40
N THR A 359 -13.51 8.57 -23.49
CA THR A 359 -13.52 8.02 -24.85
C THR A 359 -12.34 8.53 -25.66
N SER A 360 -11.97 7.77 -26.70
CA SER A 360 -10.93 8.21 -27.64
C SER A 360 -11.40 9.37 -28.53
N GLU A 361 -12.71 9.58 -28.68
CA GLU A 361 -13.29 10.71 -29.42
C GLU A 361 -13.12 12.03 -28.67
N GLU A 362 -13.36 12.04 -27.35
CA GLU A 362 -13.08 13.19 -26.50
C GLU A 362 -11.60 13.57 -26.52
N LEU A 363 -10.71 12.58 -26.58
CA LEU A 363 -9.27 12.82 -26.71
C LEU A 363 -8.93 13.51 -28.04
N LYS A 364 -9.55 13.10 -29.15
CA LYS A 364 -9.40 13.75 -30.46
C LYS A 364 -9.94 15.17 -30.46
N GLN A 365 -11.12 15.38 -29.88
CA GLN A 365 -11.73 16.70 -29.72
C GLN A 365 -10.85 17.64 -28.90
N SER A 366 -10.25 17.15 -27.81
CA SER A 366 -9.29 17.90 -27.00
C SER A 366 -8.07 18.33 -27.82
N ARG A 367 -7.58 17.45 -28.68
CA ARG A 367 -6.44 17.73 -29.57
C ARG A 367 -6.78 18.75 -30.64
N GLU A 368 -7.90 18.55 -31.34
CA GLU A 368 -8.40 19.50 -32.34
C GLU A 368 -8.64 20.88 -31.72
N PHE A 369 -9.18 20.93 -30.50
CA PHE A 369 -9.35 22.18 -29.76
C PHE A 369 -8.00 22.85 -29.44
N GLN A 370 -6.99 22.09 -29.00
CA GLN A 370 -5.66 22.65 -28.72
C GLN A 370 -4.98 23.19 -29.99
N GLU A 371 -5.17 22.53 -31.13
CA GLU A 371 -4.58 22.93 -32.41
C GLU A 371 -5.32 24.09 -33.09
N THR A 372 -6.66 24.11 -33.03
CA THR A 372 -7.50 25.04 -33.80
C THR A 372 -8.15 26.14 -32.97
N GLY A 373 -8.23 25.97 -31.63
CA GLY A 373 -8.95 26.85 -30.72
C GLY A 373 -10.47 26.82 -30.86
N GLN A 374 -11.03 25.94 -31.70
CA GLN A 374 -12.48 25.86 -31.95
C GLN A 374 -13.13 24.79 -31.08
N VAL A 375 -14.15 25.17 -30.31
CA VAL A 375 -14.95 24.21 -29.54
C VAL A 375 -15.79 23.38 -30.51
N PRO A 376 -15.69 22.03 -30.50
CA PRO A 376 -16.52 21.18 -31.35
C PRO A 376 -18.01 21.43 -31.09
N LYS A 377 -18.82 21.55 -32.15
CA LYS A 377 -20.29 21.68 -32.00
C LYS A 377 -20.86 20.41 -31.37
N GLU A 378 -21.43 20.51 -30.18
CA GLU A 378 -22.15 19.40 -29.56
C GLU A 378 -23.43 19.12 -30.35
N THR A 379 -23.53 17.92 -30.92
CA THR A 379 -24.81 17.35 -31.35
C THR A 379 -25.59 16.94 -30.09
N PHE A 380 -26.69 17.62 -29.82
CA PHE A 380 -27.55 17.32 -28.67
C PHE A 380 -28.23 15.96 -28.87
N ASP A 381 -27.82 14.98 -28.06
CA ASP A 381 -28.47 13.67 -27.94
C ASP A 381 -28.97 13.50 -26.50
N PRO A 382 -30.29 13.40 -26.26
CA PRO A 382 -30.87 13.23 -24.93
C PRO A 382 -30.46 11.95 -24.20
N ALA A 383 -29.97 10.94 -24.92
CA ALA A 383 -29.44 9.69 -24.37
C ALA A 383 -27.90 9.70 -24.25
N ALA A 384 -27.24 10.74 -24.76
CA ALA A 384 -25.80 10.85 -24.66
C ALA A 384 -25.37 11.18 -23.23
N HIS A 385 -24.18 10.67 -22.91
CA HIS A 385 -23.53 10.94 -21.65
C HIS A 385 -23.28 12.45 -21.46
N LEU A 386 -23.46 12.94 -20.23
CA LEU A 386 -23.10 14.31 -19.84
C LEU A 386 -21.60 14.52 -20.05
N LYS A 387 -21.24 15.31 -21.07
CA LYS A 387 -19.87 15.76 -21.27
C LYS A 387 -19.51 16.80 -20.22
N GLY A 388 -18.28 16.75 -19.71
CA GLY A 388 -17.78 17.79 -18.81
C GLY A 388 -17.68 19.13 -19.54
N ASN A 389 -18.08 20.23 -18.90
CA ASN A 389 -17.92 21.57 -19.48
C ASN A 389 -16.46 21.80 -19.86
N THR A 390 -16.19 22.00 -21.15
CA THR A 390 -14.87 22.32 -21.68
C THR A 390 -14.52 23.75 -21.26
N SER A 391 -14.01 23.91 -20.04
CA SER A 391 -13.45 25.18 -19.56
C SER A 391 -12.14 25.47 -20.28
N MET A 392 -11.85 26.75 -20.55
CA MET A 392 -10.60 27.24 -21.14
C MET A 392 -9.31 26.74 -20.44
N TYR A 393 -9.42 26.17 -19.24
CA TYR A 393 -8.31 25.70 -18.40
C TYR A 393 -8.20 24.18 -18.29
N SER A 394 -8.97 23.41 -19.06
CA SER A 394 -8.88 21.96 -19.08
C SER A 394 -7.66 21.50 -19.89
N HIS A 395 -6.54 21.27 -19.21
CA HIS A 395 -5.38 20.58 -19.79
C HIS A 395 -5.50 19.08 -19.48
N THR A 396 -5.53 18.24 -20.52
CA THR A 396 -5.48 16.77 -20.43
C THR A 396 -4.06 16.24 -20.34
#